data_AF-A0A3P7FJ89-F1
#
_entry.id   AF-A0A3P7FJ89-F1
#
_cell.length_a   1.000
_cell.length_b   1.000
_cell.length_c   1.000
_cell.angle_alpha   90.00
_cell.angle_beta   90.00
_cell.angle_gamma   90.00
#
_symmetry.space_group_name_H-M   'P 1'
#
loop_
_entity.id
_entity.type
_entity.pdbx_description
1 polymer ?
#
loop_
_entity_poly.entity_id
_entity_poly.type
_entity_poly.pdbx_seq_one_letter_code
_entity_poly.pdbx_strand_id
1 'polypeptide(L)'
;MYVFQRTLKAELISQMNPPKFEKTEDMSNLTFLNDASVLHNLRARYSAMLIYTYSGLFCVVINPYKRLPIYTDSVAQMFMGKRKSEMPPHLFAVSDEAYRSMLQNHENQSMLITGESGAGKTENTKKVISYFAFVGASQQAEVGKVATSTDGKKKVTLEDQIVQTNPVLEAFGNARTVRNNNSSRFGKFIRIHFSKHGRVASCDIEHYLLEKSRVIRQAPGERCYHIFYQMTSDYKPELKPMLLLDKPLREYWFVAQAELTVDGMNDAEEFKLTDEAFDILHFTTEEKINCYKLMAAHMHIGNMKFKQRPREEQAEADGTDEAEKAAEMYGVIAEELLKAFTRPRVKVGTEWVNKGQNVEQVNWAVGAMGKAIYGRVFNWLVKKCNNTLDQKGIARDYFIGVLDIAGFEIFDVSTPYSYSCNSRLFIIHSYSQLLIIHHTGIHYSCEYSTQLFT
;
A
#
# COMPACT_ATOMS: atom_id res chain seq x y z
N MET A 1 24.64 40.68 -21.24
CA MET A 1 24.54 39.90 -19.99
C MET A 1 23.97 40.83 -18.93
N TYR A 2 22.68 40.72 -18.61
CA TYR A 2 22.11 41.48 -17.49
C TYR A 2 22.60 40.85 -16.19
N VAL A 3 23.52 41.51 -15.49
CA VAL A 3 23.95 41.10 -14.15
C VAL A 3 22.83 41.50 -13.19
N PHE A 4 22.02 40.54 -12.78
CA PHE A 4 21.06 40.75 -11.70
C PHE A 4 21.84 40.90 -10.39
N GLN A 5 22.04 42.13 -9.95
CA GLN A 5 22.59 42.41 -8.63
C GLN A 5 21.47 42.23 -7.60
N ARG A 6 21.59 41.20 -6.75
CA ARG A 6 20.68 40.95 -5.62
C ARG A 6 21.45 41.11 -4.33
N THR A 7 20.98 41.99 -3.45
CA THR A 7 21.48 42.10 -2.07
C THR A 7 20.67 41.16 -1.20
N LEU A 8 21.33 40.21 -0.56
CA LEU A 8 20.73 39.24 0.36
C LEU A 8 21.39 39.38 1.73
N LYS A 9 20.64 39.03 2.79
CA LYS A 9 21.23 38.90 4.12
C LYS A 9 22.20 37.72 4.13
N ALA A 10 23.28 37.84 4.89
CA ALA A 10 24.31 36.79 4.99
C ALA A 10 23.75 35.44 5.44
N GLU A 11 22.73 35.44 6.31
CA GLU A 11 22.04 34.23 6.80
C GLU A 11 21.31 33.43 5.70
N LEU A 12 21.00 34.06 4.56
CA LEU A 12 20.36 33.41 3.42
C LEU A 12 21.38 32.84 2.42
N ILE A 13 22.68 33.01 2.67
CA ILE A 13 23.76 32.55 1.79
C ILE A 13 24.35 31.28 2.36
N SER A 14 24.31 30.19 1.60
CA SER A 14 24.92 28.91 1.96
C SER A 14 26.21 28.66 1.19
N GLN A 15 27.16 27.96 1.82
CA GLN A 15 28.41 27.57 1.20
C GLN A 15 28.19 26.51 0.12
N MET A 16 28.93 26.63 -0.99
CA MET A 16 28.89 25.67 -2.09
C MET A 16 30.00 24.62 -1.93
N ASN A 17 29.66 23.35 -2.14
CA ASN A 17 30.65 22.27 -2.15
C ASN A 17 31.61 22.39 -3.34
N PRO A 18 32.91 22.07 -3.17
CA PRO A 18 33.86 22.05 -4.28
C PRO A 18 33.45 21.07 -5.41
N PRO A 19 33.87 21.30 -6.67
CA PRO A 19 33.49 20.47 -7.82
C PRO A 19 33.81 18.97 -7.70
N LYS A 20 34.77 18.59 -6.84
CA LYS A 20 35.09 17.18 -6.56
C LYS A 20 33.91 16.38 -6.01
N PHE A 21 32.92 17.06 -5.45
CA PHE A 21 31.70 16.47 -4.89
C PHE A 21 30.51 16.51 -5.86
N GLU A 22 30.72 16.88 -7.12
CA GLU A 22 29.65 16.90 -8.11
C GLU A 22 29.11 15.47 -8.33
N LYS A 23 27.80 15.29 -8.18
CA LYS A 23 27.10 14.00 -8.30
C LYS A 23 27.61 12.92 -7.34
N THR A 24 28.08 13.30 -6.15
CA THR A 24 28.52 12.38 -5.10
C THR A 24 27.47 11.31 -4.83
N GLU A 25 27.92 10.06 -4.68
CA GLU A 25 27.07 8.89 -4.46
C GLU A 25 26.44 8.86 -3.06
N ASP A 26 27.20 9.27 -2.03
CA ASP A 26 26.70 9.46 -0.67
C ASP A 26 26.88 10.90 -0.20
N MET A 27 25.76 11.59 0.03
CA MET A 27 25.73 12.99 0.43
C MET A 27 26.25 13.25 1.83
N SER A 28 26.40 12.23 2.68
CA SER A 28 27.07 12.40 3.99
C SER A 28 28.56 12.75 3.83
N ASN A 29 29.15 12.49 2.66
CA ASN A 29 30.54 12.80 2.36
C ASN A 29 30.76 14.25 1.90
N LEU A 30 29.69 15.04 1.73
CA LEU A 30 29.79 16.46 1.38
C LEU A 30 30.51 17.22 2.50
N THR A 31 31.34 18.20 2.14
CA THR A 31 32.01 19.06 3.13
C THR A 31 31.04 20.05 3.77
N PHE A 32 30.17 20.66 2.96
CA PHE A 32 29.13 21.56 3.45
C PHE A 32 27.78 20.85 3.41
N LEU A 33 27.27 20.47 4.57
CA LEU A 33 25.96 19.84 4.74
C LEU A 33 24.90 20.93 4.93
N ASN A 34 24.30 21.36 3.83
CA ASN A 34 23.20 22.32 3.81
C ASN A 34 22.15 21.92 2.76
N ASP A 35 20.93 22.41 2.93
CA ASP A 35 19.78 22.08 2.08
C ASP A 35 20.04 22.36 0.60
N ALA A 36 20.74 23.47 0.30
CA ALA A 36 21.09 23.85 -1.06
C ALA A 36 22.02 22.83 -1.73
N SER A 37 23.01 22.30 -1.00
CA SER A 37 23.97 21.31 -1.51
C SER A 37 23.32 19.94 -1.72
N VAL A 38 22.45 19.52 -0.81
CA VAL A 38 21.66 18.28 -0.95
C VAL A 38 20.77 18.37 -2.18
N LEU A 39 20.02 19.46 -2.33
CA LEU A 39 19.16 19.68 -3.49
C LEU A 39 19.95 19.74 -4.80
N HIS A 40 21.09 20.43 -4.82
CA HIS A 40 21.96 20.51 -6.00
C HIS A 40 22.46 19.13 -6.42
N ASN A 41 22.99 18.34 -5.48
CA ASN A 41 23.54 17.02 -5.81
C ASN A 41 22.46 16.07 -6.36
N LEU A 42 21.29 16.03 -5.70
CA LEU A 42 20.14 15.25 -6.17
C LEU A 42 19.69 15.68 -7.58
N ARG A 43 19.59 16.99 -7.82
CA ARG A 43 19.19 17.53 -9.13
C ARG A 43 20.22 17.23 -10.22
N ALA A 44 21.50 17.35 -9.92
CA ALA A 44 22.59 17.06 -10.85
C ALA A 44 22.63 15.57 -11.25
N ARG A 45 22.42 14.66 -10.28
CA ARG A 45 22.33 13.21 -10.51
C ARG A 45 21.08 12.85 -11.32
N TYR A 46 19.92 13.39 -10.93
CA TYR A 46 18.67 13.16 -11.64
C TYR A 46 18.72 13.62 -13.10
N SER A 47 19.33 14.77 -13.37
CA SER A 47 19.54 15.29 -14.74
C SER A 47 20.39 14.35 -15.62
N ALA A 48 21.19 13.48 -15.01
CA ALA A 48 22.04 12.51 -15.69
C ALA A 48 21.45 11.08 -15.71
N MET A 49 20.21 10.87 -15.23
CA MET A 49 19.62 9.54 -15.23
C MET A 49 19.87 8.74 -13.95
N LEU A 50 20.58 9.31 -12.98
CA LEU A 50 21.00 8.62 -11.77
C LEU A 50 19.96 8.87 -10.67
N ILE A 51 18.99 7.96 -10.57
CA ILE A 51 17.83 8.14 -9.69
C ILE A 51 18.10 7.81 -8.22
N TYR A 52 19.14 7.00 -7.94
CA TYR A 52 19.50 6.57 -6.60
C TYR A 52 20.69 7.38 -6.09
N THR A 53 20.59 7.84 -4.84
CA THR A 53 21.65 8.57 -4.13
C THR A 53 21.58 8.23 -2.65
N TYR A 54 22.71 7.95 -2.01
CA TYR A 54 22.76 7.77 -0.57
C TYR A 54 22.83 9.09 0.18
N SER A 55 22.32 9.08 1.41
CA SER A 55 22.45 10.14 2.39
C SER A 55 22.66 9.48 3.75
N GLY A 56 23.88 8.98 3.98
CA GLY A 56 24.20 8.12 5.11
C GLY A 56 23.40 6.82 5.08
N LEU A 57 22.51 6.64 6.06
CA LEU A 57 21.64 5.45 6.15
C LEU A 57 20.50 5.47 5.13
N PHE A 58 20.13 6.64 4.59
CA PHE A 58 19.04 6.75 3.64
C PHE A 58 19.48 6.41 2.22
N CYS A 59 18.60 5.71 1.49
CA CYS A 59 18.69 5.55 0.05
C CYS A 59 17.59 6.38 -0.60
N VAL A 60 17.95 7.55 -1.12
CA VAL A 60 17.02 8.47 -1.79
C VAL A 60 16.80 7.98 -3.23
N VAL A 61 15.53 7.88 -3.62
CA VAL A 61 15.11 7.54 -4.98
C VAL A 61 14.22 8.65 -5.54
N ILE A 62 14.52 9.14 -6.74
CA ILE A 62 13.69 10.12 -7.45
C ILE A 62 13.00 9.43 -8.61
N ASN A 63 11.66 9.47 -8.64
CA ASN A 63 10.86 8.82 -9.68
C ASN A 63 11.23 9.36 -11.09
N PRO A 64 11.74 8.52 -12.01
CA PRO A 64 12.17 8.96 -13.33
C PRO A 64 11.02 9.18 -14.33
N TYR A 65 9.79 8.79 -13.99
CA TYR A 65 8.62 8.77 -14.89
C TYR A 65 8.87 8.06 -16.23
N LYS A 66 9.87 7.18 -16.28
CA LYS A 66 10.22 6.38 -17.45
C LYS A 66 10.85 5.06 -17.02
N ARG A 67 10.74 4.03 -17.86
CA ARG A 67 11.36 2.73 -17.61
C ARG A 67 12.86 2.82 -17.82
N LEU A 68 13.62 2.39 -16.82
CA LEU A 68 15.08 2.29 -16.87
C LEU A 68 15.49 0.81 -16.79
N PRO A 69 16.52 0.37 -17.53
CA PRO A 69 16.99 -1.02 -17.53
C PRO A 69 17.87 -1.34 -16.31
N ILE A 70 17.42 -0.97 -15.11
CA ILE A 70 18.17 -1.10 -13.84
C ILE A 70 17.61 -2.19 -12.92
N TYR A 71 16.51 -2.83 -13.32
CA TYR A 71 15.82 -3.87 -12.55
C TYR A 71 15.81 -5.22 -13.28
N THR A 72 16.79 -5.46 -14.15
CA THR A 72 16.97 -6.75 -14.83
C THR A 72 17.71 -7.74 -13.95
N ASP A 73 17.54 -9.04 -14.20
CA ASP A 73 18.23 -10.11 -13.45
C ASP A 73 19.76 -9.98 -13.50
N SER A 74 20.30 -9.54 -14.64
CA SER A 74 21.73 -9.23 -14.77
C SER A 74 22.20 -8.17 -13.79
N VAL A 75 21.37 -7.16 -13.52
CA VAL A 75 21.68 -6.12 -12.53
C VAL A 75 21.54 -6.67 -11.13
N ALA A 76 20.49 -7.44 -10.84
CA ALA A 76 20.34 -8.10 -9.54
C ALA A 76 21.57 -8.96 -9.20
N GLN A 77 22.09 -9.73 -10.17
CA GLN A 77 23.28 -10.55 -10.00
C GLN A 77 24.55 -9.73 -9.70
N MET A 78 24.70 -8.52 -10.27
CA MET A 78 25.85 -7.65 -9.98
C MET A 78 25.91 -7.21 -8.52
N PHE A 79 24.76 -7.02 -7.87
CA PHE A 79 24.68 -6.56 -6.47
C PHE A 79 24.77 -7.71 -5.46
N MET A 80 24.56 -8.95 -5.89
CA MET A 80 24.55 -10.11 -5.01
C MET A 80 25.90 -10.29 -4.31
N GLY A 81 25.89 -10.27 -2.99
CA GLY A 81 27.08 -10.51 -2.17
C GLY A 81 28.08 -9.35 -2.13
N LYS A 82 27.76 -8.18 -2.70
CA LYS A 82 28.66 -7.02 -2.74
C LYS A 82 28.41 -6.08 -1.57
N ARG A 83 29.46 -5.44 -1.07
CA ARG A 83 29.33 -4.41 -0.03
C ARG A 83 28.75 -3.13 -0.63
N LYS A 84 27.96 -2.37 0.16
CA LYS A 84 27.34 -1.10 -0.26
C LYS A 84 28.35 -0.10 -0.83
N SER A 85 29.57 -0.07 -0.31
CA SER A 85 30.65 0.83 -0.77
C SER A 85 31.36 0.38 -2.05
N GLU A 86 31.16 -0.86 -2.49
CA GLU A 86 31.80 -1.41 -3.70
C GLU A 86 30.94 -1.23 -4.96
N MET A 87 29.68 -0.83 -4.77
CA MET A 87 28.69 -0.72 -5.82
C MET A 87 28.04 0.66 -5.82
N PRO A 88 27.60 1.17 -6.98
CA PRO A 88 26.91 2.45 -7.05
C PRO A 88 25.59 2.41 -6.27
N PRO A 89 25.04 3.57 -5.86
CA PRO A 89 23.79 3.63 -5.13
C PRO A 89 22.66 2.92 -5.86
N HIS A 90 22.06 1.95 -5.19
CA HIS A 90 20.93 1.20 -5.73
C HIS A 90 20.08 0.58 -4.64
N LEU A 91 18.80 0.34 -4.95
CA LEU A 91 17.87 -0.37 -4.09
C LEU A 91 18.36 -1.79 -3.76
N PHE A 92 18.87 -2.50 -4.76
CA PHE A 92 19.39 -3.87 -4.59
C PHE A 92 20.59 -3.96 -3.64
N ALA A 93 21.44 -2.94 -3.57
CA ALA A 93 22.53 -2.91 -2.59
C ALA A 93 22.00 -2.91 -1.15
N VAL A 94 20.94 -2.13 -0.88
CA VAL A 94 20.29 -2.07 0.44
C VAL A 94 19.55 -3.38 0.74
N SER A 95 18.88 -3.96 -0.25
CA SER A 95 18.23 -5.26 -0.11
C SER A 95 19.24 -6.39 0.15
N ASP A 96 20.36 -6.43 -0.57
CA ASP A 96 21.43 -7.42 -0.37
C ASP A 96 22.09 -7.29 1.01
N GLU A 97 22.35 -6.05 1.44
CA GLU A 97 22.89 -5.77 2.77
C GLU A 97 21.94 -6.26 3.87
N ALA A 98 20.63 -6.03 3.76
CA ALA A 98 19.65 -6.57 4.69
C ALA A 98 19.65 -8.11 4.68
N TYR A 99 19.67 -8.73 3.49
CA TYR A 99 19.70 -10.19 3.37
C TYR A 99 20.95 -10.81 3.99
N ARG A 100 22.14 -10.26 3.72
CA ARG A 100 23.39 -10.72 4.32
C ARG A 100 23.41 -10.50 5.82
N SER A 101 22.98 -9.34 6.29
CA SER A 101 22.94 -9.01 7.72
C SER A 101 22.00 -9.95 8.48
N MET A 102 20.85 -10.30 7.89
CA MET A 102 19.94 -11.30 8.46
C MET A 102 20.62 -12.66 8.66
N LEU A 103 21.36 -13.13 7.66
CA LEU A 103 22.03 -14.43 7.71
C LEU A 103 23.26 -14.46 8.63
N GLN A 104 24.00 -13.35 8.69
CA GLN A 104 25.21 -13.23 9.51
C GLN A 104 24.90 -12.96 10.99
N ASN A 105 23.95 -12.07 11.25
CA ASN A 105 23.63 -11.63 12.61
C ASN A 105 22.52 -12.47 13.25
N HIS A 106 21.81 -13.29 12.46
CA HIS A 106 20.68 -14.10 12.94
C HIS A 106 19.55 -13.24 13.53
N GLU A 107 19.28 -12.10 12.90
CA GLU A 107 18.27 -11.13 13.33
C GLU A 107 17.33 -10.75 12.17
N ASN A 108 16.06 -10.55 12.50
CA ASN A 108 15.07 -10.05 11.53
C ASN A 108 15.41 -8.64 11.08
N GLN A 109 15.11 -8.34 9.81
CA GLN A 109 15.42 -7.04 9.21
C GLN A 109 14.14 -6.31 8.80
N SER A 110 14.25 -5.00 8.60
CA SER A 110 13.16 -4.22 8.04
C SER A 110 13.66 -3.19 7.03
N MET A 111 12.87 -2.97 5.99
CA MET A 111 13.08 -1.95 4.97
C MET A 111 11.88 -1.00 4.97
N LEU A 112 12.12 0.26 5.33
CA LEU A 112 11.07 1.28 5.38
C LEU A 112 11.10 2.12 4.10
N ILE A 113 10.06 2.00 3.28
CA ILE A 113 9.90 2.75 2.04
C ILE A 113 8.84 3.83 2.28
N THR A 114 9.29 5.08 2.34
CA THR A 114 8.45 6.25 2.58
C THR A 114 8.51 7.21 1.40
N GLY A 115 7.48 8.04 1.27
CA GLY A 115 7.35 9.03 0.21
C GLY A 115 5.90 9.47 0.02
N GLU A 116 5.72 10.63 -0.59
CA GLU A 116 4.39 11.11 -0.97
C GLU A 116 3.72 10.20 -2.03
N SER A 117 2.44 10.45 -2.28
CA SER A 117 1.76 9.80 -3.39
C SER A 117 2.42 10.19 -4.72
N GLY A 118 2.64 9.22 -5.62
CA GLY A 118 3.38 9.42 -6.87
C GLY A 118 4.91 9.27 -6.78
N ALA A 119 5.49 9.13 -5.59
CA ALA A 119 6.94 8.98 -5.41
C ALA A 119 7.51 7.64 -5.94
N GLY A 120 6.65 6.66 -6.29
CA GLY A 120 7.07 5.35 -6.80
C GLY A 120 7.33 4.30 -5.71
N LYS A 121 6.75 4.46 -4.51
CA LYS A 121 6.90 3.49 -3.40
C LYS A 121 6.53 2.07 -3.80
N THR A 122 5.33 1.88 -4.34
CA THR A 122 4.79 0.58 -4.75
C THR A 122 5.70 -0.14 -5.74
N GLU A 123 6.27 0.59 -6.71
CA GLU A 123 7.22 0.01 -7.67
C GLU A 123 8.52 -0.41 -7.00
N ASN A 124 9.09 0.41 -6.11
CA ASN A 124 10.28 0.03 -5.35
C ASN A 124 9.99 -1.20 -4.46
N THR A 125 8.84 -1.24 -3.76
CA THR A 125 8.41 -2.39 -2.96
C THR A 125 8.35 -3.66 -3.81
N LYS A 126 7.75 -3.60 -5.02
CA LYS A 126 7.71 -4.73 -5.96
C LYS A 126 9.12 -5.20 -6.33
N LYS A 127 10.05 -4.28 -6.61
CA LYS A 127 11.43 -4.61 -6.97
C LYS A 127 12.24 -5.20 -5.82
N VAL A 128 12.04 -4.73 -4.58
CA VAL A 128 12.65 -5.33 -3.39
C VAL A 128 12.20 -6.79 -3.23
N ILE A 129 10.89 -7.05 -3.35
CA ILE A 129 10.34 -8.41 -3.25
C ILE A 129 10.92 -9.32 -4.34
N SER A 130 10.97 -8.83 -5.58
CA SER A 130 11.53 -9.58 -6.72
C SER A 130 13.01 -9.92 -6.48
N TYR A 131 13.78 -8.98 -5.93
CA TYR A 131 15.18 -9.21 -5.57
C TYR A 131 15.35 -10.31 -4.51
N PHE A 132 14.56 -10.26 -3.44
CA PHE A 132 14.61 -11.28 -2.40
C PHE A 132 14.19 -12.67 -2.89
N ALA A 133 13.21 -12.74 -3.78
CA ALA A 133 12.83 -13.97 -4.46
C ALA A 133 14.00 -14.52 -5.31
N PHE A 134 14.63 -13.66 -6.10
CA PHE A 134 15.77 -14.01 -6.94
C PHE A 134 16.96 -14.56 -6.14
N VAL A 135 17.36 -13.87 -5.07
CA VAL A 135 18.48 -14.30 -4.21
C VAL A 135 18.14 -15.59 -3.48
N GLY A 136 16.95 -15.70 -2.89
CA GLY A 136 16.55 -16.89 -2.16
C GLY A 136 16.30 -18.11 -3.05
N ALA A 137 15.94 -17.93 -4.33
CA ALA A 137 15.87 -18.99 -5.33
C ALA A 137 17.26 -19.43 -5.82
N SER A 138 18.18 -18.49 -6.02
CA SER A 138 19.56 -18.79 -6.44
C SER A 138 20.29 -19.70 -5.44
N GLN A 139 20.03 -19.53 -4.13
CA GLN A 139 20.58 -20.41 -3.10
C GLN A 139 19.93 -21.82 -3.06
N GLN A 140 18.77 -22.02 -3.69
CA GLN A 140 18.22 -23.37 -3.88
C GLN A 140 18.98 -24.15 -4.96
N ALA A 141 19.47 -23.48 -6.00
CA ALA A 141 20.18 -24.10 -7.12
C ALA A 141 21.57 -24.63 -6.71
N GLU A 142 22.27 -23.97 -5.76
CA GLU A 142 23.62 -24.38 -5.35
C GLU A 142 23.67 -25.59 -4.39
N VAL A 143 22.57 -25.91 -3.68
CA VAL A 143 22.58 -26.95 -2.61
C VAL A 143 21.97 -28.30 -3.07
N GLY A 144 21.66 -28.45 -4.36
CA GLY A 144 21.49 -29.76 -4.99
C GLY A 144 20.06 -30.17 -5.38
N LYS A 145 20.01 -30.78 -6.57
CA LYS A 145 18.92 -31.52 -7.23
C LYS A 145 17.65 -30.73 -7.54
N VAL A 146 17.67 -30.09 -8.71
CA VAL A 146 16.47 -29.82 -9.50
C VAL A 146 15.79 -31.17 -9.79
N ALA A 147 14.72 -31.47 -9.08
CA ALA A 147 13.70 -32.38 -9.59
C ALA A 147 13.09 -31.69 -10.82
N THR A 148 13.55 -32.08 -12.00
CA THR A 148 12.92 -31.76 -13.27
C THR A 148 11.50 -32.33 -13.24
N SER A 149 10.51 -31.48 -12.97
CA SER A 149 9.10 -31.85 -13.09
C SER A 149 8.71 -31.86 -14.56
N THR A 150 8.34 -33.04 -15.04
CA THR A 150 7.89 -33.41 -16.39
C THR A 150 6.43 -33.00 -16.68
N ASP A 151 6.05 -31.76 -16.43
CA ASP A 151 4.74 -31.26 -16.86
C ASP A 151 4.89 -29.84 -17.40
N GLY A 152 4.53 -29.65 -18.68
CA GLY A 152 4.61 -28.38 -19.41
C GLY A 152 3.69 -27.26 -18.90
N LYS A 153 3.23 -27.32 -17.64
CA LYS A 153 2.54 -26.22 -16.95
C LYS A 153 3.57 -25.43 -16.14
N LYS A 154 3.73 -24.15 -16.45
CA LYS A 154 4.52 -23.21 -15.63
C LYS A 154 4.12 -23.37 -14.16
N LYS A 155 5.03 -23.89 -13.33
CA LYS A 155 4.82 -23.97 -11.88
C LYS A 155 4.84 -22.53 -11.37
N VAL A 156 3.70 -22.03 -10.89
CA VAL A 156 3.59 -20.68 -10.34
C VAL A 156 4.58 -20.57 -9.17
N THR A 157 5.55 -19.67 -9.29
CA THR A 157 6.56 -19.49 -8.24
C THR A 157 5.97 -18.71 -7.07
N LEU A 158 6.60 -18.77 -5.89
CA LEU A 158 6.19 -17.93 -4.76
C LEU A 158 6.28 -16.44 -5.11
N GLU A 159 7.25 -16.05 -5.94
CA GLU A 159 7.37 -14.70 -6.48
C GLU A 159 6.13 -14.30 -7.28
N ASP A 160 5.74 -15.14 -8.25
CA ASP A 160 4.53 -14.92 -9.04
C ASP A 160 3.33 -14.77 -8.11
N GLN A 161 3.17 -15.63 -7.10
CA GLN A 161 2.07 -15.54 -6.15
C GLN A 161 2.06 -14.21 -5.38
N ILE A 162 3.23 -13.72 -4.91
CA ILE A 162 3.31 -12.43 -4.21
C ILE A 162 2.92 -11.29 -5.16
N VAL A 163 3.42 -11.30 -6.40
CA VAL A 163 3.10 -10.27 -7.40
C VAL A 163 1.61 -10.28 -7.73
N GLN A 164 0.98 -11.46 -7.81
CA GLN A 164 -0.44 -11.64 -8.10
C GLN A 164 -1.37 -11.20 -6.96
N THR A 165 -0.86 -10.96 -5.74
CA THR A 165 -1.66 -10.29 -4.69
C THR A 165 -1.95 -8.83 -5.00
N ASN A 166 -1.10 -8.17 -5.81
CA ASN A 166 -1.23 -6.73 -6.03
C ASN A 166 -2.52 -6.35 -6.76
N PRO A 167 -2.94 -6.98 -7.89
CA PRO A 167 -4.21 -6.62 -8.52
C PRO A 167 -5.40 -6.60 -7.55
N VAL A 168 -5.53 -7.62 -6.70
CA VAL A 168 -6.59 -7.69 -5.68
C VAL A 168 -6.44 -6.59 -4.63
N LEU A 169 -5.24 -6.41 -4.06
CA LEU A 169 -5.04 -5.40 -3.02
C LEU A 169 -5.13 -3.96 -3.56
N GLU A 170 -4.71 -3.72 -4.80
CA GLU A 170 -4.81 -2.43 -5.47
C GLU A 170 -6.27 -2.14 -5.86
N ALA A 171 -7.03 -3.11 -6.36
CA ALA A 171 -8.46 -2.93 -6.66
C ALA A 171 -9.27 -2.48 -5.44
N PHE A 172 -9.01 -3.05 -4.26
CA PHE A 172 -9.76 -2.76 -3.04
C PHE A 172 -9.08 -1.75 -2.10
N GLY A 173 -7.81 -1.40 -2.33
CA GLY A 173 -7.01 -0.58 -1.44
C GLY A 173 -6.36 0.64 -2.09
N ASN A 174 -6.42 0.76 -3.42
CA ASN A 174 -5.97 1.94 -4.14
C ASN A 174 -7.13 2.73 -4.74
N ALA A 175 -6.90 4.04 -4.90
CA ALA A 175 -7.85 4.96 -5.51
C ALA A 175 -7.13 6.11 -6.23
N ARG A 176 -7.85 6.78 -7.13
CA ARG A 176 -7.41 8.07 -7.69
C ARG A 176 -7.53 9.16 -6.63
N THR A 177 -6.45 9.89 -6.43
CA THR A 177 -6.40 11.15 -5.69
C THR A 177 -5.99 12.28 -6.64
N VAL A 178 -6.04 13.53 -6.16
CA VAL A 178 -5.64 14.70 -6.95
C VAL A 178 -4.19 14.61 -7.46
N ARG A 179 -3.29 13.94 -6.72
CA ARG A 179 -1.86 13.86 -7.05
C ARG A 179 -1.44 12.54 -7.72
N ASN A 180 -2.26 11.50 -7.66
CA ASN A 180 -1.90 10.18 -8.14
C ASN A 180 -3.13 9.35 -8.53
N ASN A 181 -3.11 8.81 -9.75
CA ASN A 181 -4.18 8.00 -10.31
C ASN A 181 -4.33 6.61 -9.64
N ASN A 182 -3.27 6.07 -9.03
CA ASN A 182 -3.28 4.77 -8.35
C ASN A 182 -2.61 4.85 -6.97
N SER A 183 -3.18 5.65 -6.07
CA SER A 183 -2.63 5.86 -4.72
C SER A 183 -3.09 4.76 -3.77
N SER A 184 -2.17 4.05 -3.12
CA SER A 184 -2.50 3.18 -1.99
C SER A 184 -3.03 3.98 -0.81
N ARG A 185 -4.20 3.59 -0.29
CA ARG A 185 -4.89 4.21 0.86
C ARG A 185 -4.92 3.28 2.08
N PHE A 186 -3.87 2.48 2.21
CA PHE A 186 -3.54 1.66 3.35
C PHE A 186 -2.01 1.53 3.43
N GLY A 187 -1.47 1.38 4.64
CA GLY A 187 -0.09 0.96 4.84
C GLY A 187 0.02 -0.55 4.69
N LYS A 188 1.09 -1.02 4.07
CA LYS A 188 1.34 -2.44 3.77
C LYS A 188 2.68 -2.84 4.37
N PHE A 189 2.68 -3.87 5.19
CA PHE A 189 3.90 -4.47 5.72
C PHE A 189 4.00 -5.91 5.24
N ILE A 190 4.97 -6.17 4.38
CA ILE A 190 5.18 -7.47 3.75
C ILE A 190 6.36 -8.14 4.43
N ARG A 191 6.13 -9.26 5.12
CA ARG A 191 7.20 -10.07 5.69
C ARG A 191 7.54 -11.19 4.72
N ILE A 192 8.79 -11.20 4.27
CA ILE A 192 9.33 -12.32 3.51
C ILE A 192 10.13 -13.17 4.49
N HIS A 193 9.69 -14.41 4.69
CA HIS A 193 10.31 -15.35 5.61
C HIS A 193 11.39 -16.15 4.91
N PHE A 194 12.48 -16.39 5.64
CA PHE A 194 13.62 -17.15 5.20
C PHE A 194 13.94 -18.25 6.22
N SER A 195 14.46 -19.35 5.71
CA SER A 195 15.12 -20.37 6.54
C SER A 195 16.50 -19.92 7.02
N LYS A 196 17.11 -20.63 7.97
CA LYS A 196 18.51 -20.39 8.40
C LYS A 196 19.52 -20.44 7.26
N HIS A 197 19.19 -21.14 6.17
CA HIS A 197 20.02 -21.27 4.98
C HIS A 197 19.68 -20.24 3.90
N GLY A 198 18.94 -19.18 4.21
CA GLY A 198 18.67 -18.09 3.27
C GLY A 198 17.66 -18.40 2.16
N ARG A 199 16.99 -19.56 2.20
CA ARG A 199 15.91 -19.90 1.25
C ARG A 199 14.62 -19.20 1.64
N VAL A 200 13.88 -18.70 0.66
CA VAL A 200 12.53 -18.16 0.87
C VAL A 200 11.60 -19.28 1.35
N ALA A 201 10.95 -19.06 2.49
CA ALA A 201 10.06 -20.00 3.13
C ALA A 201 8.59 -19.68 2.85
N SER A 202 8.17 -18.44 3.12
CA SER A 202 6.80 -17.98 2.95
C SER A 202 6.76 -16.47 2.88
N CYS A 203 5.61 -15.90 2.53
CA CYS A 203 5.37 -14.46 2.62
C CYS A 203 4.07 -14.21 3.37
N ASP A 204 3.99 -13.10 4.10
CA ASP A 204 2.72 -12.63 4.63
C ASP A 204 2.63 -11.10 4.57
N ILE A 205 1.39 -10.63 4.55
CA ILE A 205 1.04 -9.23 4.38
C ILE A 205 0.19 -8.81 5.58
N GLU A 206 0.65 -7.79 6.29
CA GLU A 206 -0.15 -7.04 7.24
C GLU A 206 -0.54 -5.69 6.62
N HIS A 207 -1.77 -5.26 6.88
CA HIS A 207 -2.25 -3.96 6.44
C HIS A 207 -2.57 -3.09 7.64
N TYR A 208 -2.38 -1.78 7.49
CA TYR A 208 -2.68 -0.79 8.51
C TYR A 208 -3.43 0.38 7.89
N LEU A 209 -4.29 1.02 8.70
CA LEU A 209 -4.91 2.29 8.38
C LEU A 209 -5.56 2.35 6.98
N LEU A 210 -6.41 1.38 6.63
CA LEU A 210 -7.26 1.53 5.44
C LEU A 210 -8.12 2.78 5.59
N GLU A 211 -8.13 3.65 4.58
CA GLU A 211 -8.94 4.87 4.55
C GLU A 211 -10.43 4.53 4.37
N LYS A 212 -11.09 4.15 5.47
CA LYS A 212 -12.50 3.75 5.44
C LYS A 212 -13.42 4.90 4.99
N SER A 213 -13.09 6.16 5.26
CA SER A 213 -13.92 7.30 4.86
C SER A 213 -14.16 7.36 3.35
N ARG A 214 -13.20 6.88 2.54
CA ARG A 214 -13.28 6.93 1.08
C ARG A 214 -14.45 6.15 0.50
N VAL A 215 -14.90 5.10 1.18
CA VAL A 215 -16.00 4.23 0.69
C VAL A 215 -17.36 4.90 0.70
N ILE A 216 -17.51 6.03 1.40
CA ILE A 216 -18.78 6.77 1.50
C ILE A 216 -18.64 8.25 1.14
N ARG A 217 -17.42 8.73 0.89
CA ARG A 217 -17.14 10.13 0.60
C ARG A 217 -15.90 10.30 -0.26
N GLN A 218 -16.01 11.09 -1.33
CA GLN A 218 -14.89 11.45 -2.21
C GLN A 218 -14.75 12.98 -2.30
N ALA A 219 -13.52 13.49 -2.29
CA ALA A 219 -13.27 14.90 -2.56
C ALA A 219 -13.28 15.16 -4.09
N PRO A 220 -13.54 16.41 -4.54
CA PRO A 220 -13.46 16.74 -5.96
C PRO A 220 -12.10 16.36 -6.56
N GLY A 221 -12.11 15.76 -7.76
CA GLY A 221 -10.91 15.25 -8.42
C GLY A 221 -10.44 13.87 -7.94
N GLU A 222 -11.12 13.26 -6.96
CA GLU A 222 -10.81 11.91 -6.46
C GLU A 222 -11.87 10.88 -6.89
N ARG A 223 -11.51 9.59 -6.79
CA ARG A 223 -12.44 8.46 -6.89
C ARG A 223 -12.53 7.68 -5.57
N CYS A 224 -13.54 6.82 -5.50
CA CYS A 224 -13.54 5.69 -4.56
C CYS A 224 -12.49 4.64 -4.97
N TYR A 225 -12.43 3.50 -4.27
CA TYR A 225 -11.55 2.39 -4.63
C TYR A 225 -11.88 1.82 -6.00
N HIS A 226 -10.87 1.35 -6.72
CA HIS A 226 -11.00 0.95 -8.13
C HIS A 226 -12.01 -0.17 -8.38
N ILE A 227 -12.20 -1.08 -7.42
CA ILE A 227 -13.09 -2.23 -7.55
C ILE A 227 -14.52 -1.86 -7.99
N PHE A 228 -15.07 -0.74 -7.52
CA PHE A 228 -16.42 -0.32 -7.88
C PHE A 228 -16.57 0.04 -9.36
N TYR A 229 -15.51 0.60 -9.96
CA TYR A 229 -15.46 0.98 -11.37
C TYR A 229 -15.08 -0.22 -12.24
N GLN A 230 -14.18 -1.07 -11.74
CA GLN A 230 -13.79 -2.34 -12.36
C GLN A 230 -14.99 -3.28 -12.51
N MET A 231 -15.74 -3.54 -11.44
CA MET A 231 -16.89 -4.47 -11.47
C MET A 231 -18.08 -3.92 -12.28
N THR A 232 -18.15 -2.61 -12.49
CA THR A 232 -19.16 -1.95 -13.34
C THR A 232 -18.65 -1.65 -14.74
N SER A 233 -17.45 -2.12 -15.09
CA SER A 233 -16.95 -2.11 -16.47
C SER A 233 -17.68 -3.16 -17.32
N ASP A 234 -17.39 -3.16 -18.64
CA ASP A 234 -18.01 -4.09 -19.59
C ASP A 234 -17.20 -5.38 -19.80
N TYR A 235 -16.18 -5.66 -18.97
CA TYR A 235 -15.40 -6.89 -19.08
C TYR A 235 -16.24 -8.15 -18.80
N LYS A 236 -17.13 -8.11 -17.79
CA LYS A 236 -18.10 -9.18 -17.48
C LYS A 236 -19.52 -8.62 -17.46
N PRO A 237 -20.18 -8.49 -18.62
CA PRO A 237 -21.52 -7.90 -18.71
C PRO A 237 -22.57 -8.67 -17.90
N GLU A 238 -22.38 -9.98 -17.68
CA GLU A 238 -23.23 -10.83 -16.86
C GLU A 238 -23.21 -10.48 -15.37
N LEU A 239 -22.19 -9.75 -14.91
CA LEU A 239 -22.02 -9.43 -13.50
C LEU A 239 -23.00 -8.34 -13.05
N LYS A 240 -23.27 -7.30 -13.86
CA LYS A 240 -24.18 -6.20 -13.47
C LYS A 240 -25.61 -6.70 -13.20
N PRO A 241 -26.24 -7.53 -14.06
CA PRO A 241 -27.55 -8.11 -13.78
C PRO A 241 -27.54 -9.03 -12.55
N MET A 242 -26.51 -9.86 -12.38
CA MET A 242 -26.37 -10.74 -11.22
C MET A 242 -26.31 -9.98 -9.90
N LEU A 243 -25.72 -8.78 -9.92
CA LEU A 243 -25.54 -7.91 -8.77
C LEU A 243 -26.65 -6.86 -8.62
N LEU A 244 -27.69 -6.91 -9.46
CA LEU A 244 -28.80 -5.95 -9.48
C LEU A 244 -28.36 -4.49 -9.69
N LEU A 245 -27.22 -4.30 -10.37
CA LEU A 245 -26.67 -2.99 -10.71
C LEU A 245 -27.34 -2.44 -11.98
N ASP A 246 -28.60 -2.02 -11.83
CA ASP A 246 -29.49 -1.59 -12.91
C ASP A 246 -29.45 -0.10 -13.23
N LYS A 247 -28.77 0.70 -12.40
CA LYS A 247 -28.66 2.15 -12.58
C LYS A 247 -27.31 2.56 -13.19
N PRO A 248 -27.24 3.70 -13.90
CA PRO A 248 -25.97 4.31 -14.26
C PRO A 248 -25.08 4.53 -13.03
N LEU A 249 -23.77 4.31 -13.15
CA LEU A 249 -22.82 4.39 -12.02
C LEU A 249 -22.93 5.71 -11.22
N ARG A 250 -23.20 6.81 -11.90
CA ARG A 250 -23.39 8.15 -11.31
C ARG A 250 -24.52 8.24 -10.27
N GLU A 251 -25.45 7.30 -10.28
CA GLU A 251 -26.59 7.27 -9.37
C GLU A 251 -26.29 6.52 -8.07
N TYR A 252 -25.15 5.84 -7.95
CA TYR A 252 -24.72 5.20 -6.70
C TYR A 252 -23.92 6.17 -5.82
N TRP A 253 -24.61 6.81 -4.88
CA TRP A 253 -24.11 7.95 -4.12
C TRP A 253 -22.78 7.71 -3.39
N PHE A 254 -22.58 6.52 -2.83
CA PHE A 254 -21.35 6.20 -2.08
C PHE A 254 -20.08 6.20 -2.92
N VAL A 255 -20.17 6.06 -4.25
CA VAL A 255 -19.01 5.91 -5.15
C VAL A 255 -18.97 6.96 -6.27
N ALA A 256 -19.95 7.86 -6.31
CA ALA A 256 -20.16 8.78 -7.43
C ALA A 256 -20.23 10.27 -7.03
N GLN A 257 -19.63 10.66 -5.90
CA GLN A 257 -19.64 12.08 -5.47
C GLN A 257 -18.67 12.98 -6.23
N ALA A 258 -17.72 12.40 -6.96
CA ALA A 258 -16.67 13.12 -7.67
C ALA A 258 -16.37 12.46 -9.03
N GLU A 259 -15.14 12.02 -9.26
CA GLU A 259 -14.72 11.47 -10.54
C GLU A 259 -15.20 10.02 -10.71
N LEU A 260 -15.58 9.65 -11.93
CA LEU A 260 -15.99 8.27 -12.26
C LEU A 260 -14.96 7.55 -13.14
N THR A 261 -14.19 8.29 -13.93
CA THR A 261 -13.15 7.76 -14.81
C THR A 261 -11.78 8.31 -14.39
N VAL A 262 -10.71 7.67 -14.87
CA VAL A 262 -9.34 8.14 -14.66
C VAL A 262 -8.63 8.14 -16.00
N ASP A 263 -7.96 9.24 -16.32
CA ASP A 263 -7.24 9.35 -17.59
C ASP A 263 -6.06 8.36 -17.63
N GLY A 264 -5.95 7.61 -18.73
CA GLY A 264 -4.95 6.56 -18.91
C GLY A 264 -5.19 5.25 -18.13
N MET A 265 -6.35 5.05 -17.50
CA MET A 265 -6.72 3.78 -16.84
C MET A 265 -7.89 3.12 -17.55
N ASN A 266 -7.74 1.84 -17.92
CA ASN A 266 -8.83 1.05 -18.48
C ASN A 266 -9.40 0.12 -17.41
N ASP A 267 -10.49 0.54 -16.75
CA ASP A 267 -11.12 -0.23 -15.67
C ASP A 267 -11.56 -1.65 -16.12
N ALA A 268 -11.82 -1.90 -17.41
CA ALA A 268 -12.16 -3.23 -17.93
C ALA A 268 -10.94 -4.17 -17.99
N GLU A 269 -9.79 -3.66 -18.44
CA GLU A 269 -8.53 -4.43 -18.43
C GLU A 269 -8.05 -4.68 -17.00
N GLU A 270 -8.16 -3.68 -16.13
CA GLU A 270 -7.82 -3.84 -14.72
C GLU A 270 -8.74 -4.85 -14.04
N PHE A 271 -10.04 -4.87 -14.37
CA PHE A 271 -10.96 -5.86 -13.81
C PHE A 271 -10.63 -7.28 -14.25
N LYS A 272 -10.19 -7.45 -15.50
CA LYS A 272 -9.69 -8.75 -15.98
C LYS A 272 -8.52 -9.25 -15.13
N LEU A 273 -7.53 -8.40 -14.88
CA LEU A 273 -6.37 -8.76 -14.05
C LEU A 273 -6.79 -9.08 -12.61
N THR A 274 -7.71 -8.30 -12.04
CA THR A 274 -8.26 -8.54 -10.70
C THR A 274 -9.01 -9.89 -10.63
N ASP A 275 -9.87 -10.19 -11.61
CA ASP A 275 -10.65 -11.43 -11.64
C ASP A 275 -9.78 -12.69 -11.85
N GLU A 276 -8.77 -12.61 -12.72
CA GLU A 276 -7.78 -13.66 -12.91
C GLU A 276 -6.91 -13.86 -11.66
N ALA A 277 -6.53 -12.77 -10.98
CA ALA A 277 -5.75 -12.83 -9.75
C ALA A 277 -6.50 -13.55 -8.61
N PHE A 278 -7.82 -13.38 -8.48
CA PHE A 278 -8.61 -14.15 -7.53
C PHE A 278 -8.47 -15.67 -7.77
N ASP A 279 -8.48 -16.10 -9.03
CA ASP A 279 -8.38 -17.52 -9.39
C ASP A 279 -6.97 -18.07 -9.11
N ILE A 280 -5.93 -17.29 -9.44
CA ILE A 280 -4.53 -17.64 -9.15
C ILE A 280 -4.26 -17.73 -7.65
N LEU A 281 -4.89 -16.85 -6.86
CA LEU A 281 -4.78 -16.84 -5.41
C LEU A 281 -5.67 -17.88 -4.72
N HIS A 282 -6.28 -18.79 -5.47
CA HIS A 282 -7.09 -19.91 -4.96
C HIS A 282 -8.33 -19.47 -4.18
N PHE A 283 -8.96 -18.36 -4.58
CA PHE A 283 -10.33 -18.07 -4.16
C PHE A 283 -11.28 -18.99 -4.91
N THR A 284 -12.27 -19.54 -4.20
CA THR A 284 -13.34 -20.28 -4.85
C THR A 284 -14.23 -19.33 -5.66
N THR A 285 -14.93 -19.84 -6.66
CA THR A 285 -15.90 -19.05 -7.44
C THR A 285 -16.97 -18.43 -6.54
N GLU A 286 -17.42 -19.17 -5.52
CA GLU A 286 -18.38 -18.68 -4.53
C GLU A 286 -17.80 -17.53 -3.70
N GLU A 287 -16.58 -17.67 -3.17
CA GLU A 287 -15.90 -16.59 -2.43
C GLU A 287 -15.74 -15.33 -3.28
N LYS A 288 -15.36 -15.49 -4.55
CA LYS A 288 -15.21 -14.38 -5.51
C LYS A 288 -16.54 -13.67 -5.76
N ILE A 289 -17.59 -14.43 -6.08
CA ILE A 289 -18.94 -13.88 -6.32
C ILE A 289 -19.48 -13.20 -5.06
N ASN A 290 -19.34 -13.82 -3.89
CA ASN A 290 -19.78 -13.23 -2.63
C ASN A 290 -19.03 -11.93 -2.30
N CYS A 291 -17.74 -11.84 -2.66
CA CYS A 291 -17.00 -10.58 -2.55
C CYS A 291 -17.63 -9.48 -3.42
N TYR A 292 -17.97 -9.79 -4.69
CA TYR A 292 -18.65 -8.85 -5.57
C TYR A 292 -20.07 -8.48 -5.09
N LYS A 293 -20.83 -9.44 -4.56
CA LYS A 293 -22.14 -9.18 -3.92
C LYS A 293 -22.01 -8.19 -2.78
N LEU A 294 -21.00 -8.32 -1.91
CA LEU A 294 -20.78 -7.37 -0.81
C LEU A 294 -20.42 -5.96 -1.32
N MET A 295 -19.71 -5.84 -2.44
CA MET A 295 -19.42 -4.52 -3.05
C MET A 295 -20.66 -3.90 -3.70
N ALA A 296 -21.49 -4.70 -4.37
CA ALA A 296 -22.77 -4.23 -4.89
C ALA A 296 -23.74 -3.83 -3.77
N ALA A 297 -23.82 -4.64 -2.71
CA ALA A 297 -24.60 -4.31 -1.52
C ALA A 297 -24.17 -2.97 -0.91
N HIS A 298 -22.88 -2.67 -0.89
CA HIS A 298 -22.35 -1.38 -0.45
C HIS A 298 -22.85 -0.21 -1.31
N MET A 299 -22.93 -0.39 -2.62
CA MET A 299 -23.49 0.61 -3.54
C MET A 299 -25.00 0.81 -3.31
N HIS A 300 -25.77 -0.27 -3.12
CA HIS A 300 -27.21 -0.22 -2.84
C HIS A 300 -27.53 0.44 -1.50
N ILE A 301 -26.85 0.08 -0.41
CA ILE A 301 -27.11 0.70 0.90
C ILE A 301 -26.83 2.21 0.88
N GLY A 302 -25.90 2.66 0.04
CA GLY A 302 -25.59 4.09 -0.12
C GLY A 302 -26.73 4.89 -0.74
N ASN A 303 -27.67 4.22 -1.39
CA ASN A 303 -28.82 4.81 -2.05
C ASN A 303 -30.13 4.68 -1.27
N MET A 304 -30.13 3.99 -0.12
CA MET A 304 -31.32 3.92 0.74
C MET A 304 -31.71 5.32 1.21
N LYS A 305 -33.01 5.62 1.14
CA LYS A 305 -33.57 6.91 1.56
C LYS A 305 -34.47 6.71 2.77
N PHE A 306 -34.44 7.70 3.65
CA PHE A 306 -35.23 7.71 4.88
C PHE A 306 -35.89 9.07 5.03
N LYS A 307 -37.08 9.08 5.61
CA LYS A 307 -37.87 10.29 5.88
C LYS A 307 -38.41 10.29 7.29
N GLN A 308 -38.89 11.45 7.70
CA GLN A 308 -39.62 11.67 8.95
C GLN A 308 -40.99 12.23 8.63
N ARG A 309 -42.01 11.73 9.32
CA ARG A 309 -43.35 12.31 9.24
C ARG A 309 -43.40 13.62 10.03
N PRO A 310 -44.24 14.58 9.63
CA PRO A 310 -44.43 15.80 10.41
C PRO A 310 -44.80 15.46 11.86
N ARG A 311 -44.04 16.02 12.83
CA ARG A 311 -44.19 15.80 14.28
C ARG A 311 -43.75 14.42 14.81
N GLU A 312 -43.08 13.59 14.01
CA GLU A 312 -42.44 12.35 14.47
C GLU A 312 -40.90 12.45 14.37
N GLU A 313 -40.19 12.09 15.43
CA GLU A 313 -38.72 12.02 15.40
C GLU A 313 -38.19 10.72 14.77
N GLN A 314 -39.03 9.68 14.70
CA GLN A 314 -38.68 8.37 14.19
C GLN A 314 -38.53 8.39 12.66
N ALA A 315 -37.41 7.86 12.16
CA ALA A 315 -37.18 7.64 10.74
C ALA A 315 -38.02 6.45 10.23
N GLU A 316 -38.56 6.60 9.03
CA GLU A 316 -39.15 5.54 8.23
C GLU A 316 -38.45 5.44 6.86
N ALA A 317 -38.51 4.28 6.22
CA ALA A 317 -37.95 4.08 4.89
C ALA A 317 -38.73 4.92 3.85
N ASP A 318 -38.01 5.57 2.94
CA ASP A 318 -38.58 6.28 1.81
C ASP A 318 -38.41 5.47 0.52
N GLY A 319 -39.20 4.40 0.42
CA GLY A 319 -39.05 3.34 -0.57
C GLY A 319 -38.15 2.20 -0.09
N THR A 320 -38.31 1.02 -0.69
CA THR A 320 -37.64 -0.21 -0.26
C THR A 320 -36.76 -0.87 -1.33
N ASP A 321 -36.82 -0.43 -2.59
CA ASP A 321 -36.09 -1.02 -3.74
C ASP A 321 -34.60 -1.25 -3.44
N GLU A 322 -33.88 -0.21 -3.01
CA GLU A 322 -32.44 -0.32 -2.72
C GLU A 322 -32.16 -1.18 -1.48
N ALA A 323 -33.07 -1.20 -0.50
CA ALA A 323 -32.93 -2.04 0.68
C ALA A 323 -33.18 -3.52 0.35
N GLU A 324 -34.11 -3.82 -0.55
CA GLU A 324 -34.37 -5.16 -1.07
C GLU A 324 -33.18 -5.69 -1.86
N LYS A 325 -32.64 -4.89 -2.79
CA LYS A 325 -31.43 -5.23 -3.55
C LYS A 325 -30.23 -5.47 -2.62
N ALA A 326 -30.00 -4.58 -1.65
CA ALA A 326 -28.94 -4.76 -0.67
C ALA A 326 -29.13 -6.02 0.19
N ALA A 327 -30.36 -6.29 0.62
CA ALA A 327 -30.69 -7.45 1.45
C ALA A 327 -30.49 -8.77 0.68
N GLU A 328 -30.84 -8.81 -0.61
CA GLU A 328 -30.58 -9.95 -1.48
C GLU A 328 -29.06 -10.23 -1.60
N MET A 329 -28.26 -9.19 -1.79
CA MET A 329 -26.80 -9.33 -1.86
C MET A 329 -26.18 -9.78 -0.52
N TYR A 330 -26.73 -9.36 0.61
CA TYR A 330 -26.31 -9.82 1.94
C TYR A 330 -26.86 -11.20 2.33
N GLY A 331 -27.90 -11.69 1.64
CA GLY A 331 -28.63 -12.90 2.04
C GLY A 331 -29.45 -12.73 3.31
N VAL A 332 -30.04 -11.54 3.53
CA VAL A 332 -30.88 -11.21 4.69
C VAL A 332 -32.28 -10.77 4.26
N ILE A 333 -33.21 -10.66 5.22
CA ILE A 333 -34.57 -10.19 4.96
C ILE A 333 -34.58 -8.66 4.98
N ALA A 334 -35.12 -8.04 3.92
CA ALA A 334 -35.14 -6.58 3.76
C ALA A 334 -35.90 -5.85 4.88
N GLU A 335 -37.03 -6.40 5.34
CA GLU A 335 -37.82 -5.83 6.44
C GLU A 335 -37.01 -5.79 7.75
N GLU A 336 -36.32 -6.89 8.09
CA GLU A 336 -35.49 -6.96 9.29
C GLU A 336 -34.25 -6.05 9.17
N LEU A 337 -33.67 -5.90 7.96
CA LEU A 337 -32.59 -4.94 7.71
C LEU A 337 -33.04 -3.49 7.98
N LEU A 338 -34.17 -3.07 7.39
CA LEU A 338 -34.74 -1.73 7.59
C LEU A 338 -35.13 -1.47 9.04
N LYS A 339 -35.70 -2.48 9.71
CA LYS A 339 -36.05 -2.43 11.13
C LYS A 339 -34.81 -2.32 12.01
N ALA A 340 -33.72 -3.03 11.69
CA ALA A 340 -32.46 -2.92 12.43
C ALA A 340 -31.86 -1.52 12.33
N PHE A 341 -32.01 -0.83 11.19
CA PHE A 341 -31.56 0.55 11.02
C PHE A 341 -32.46 1.58 11.71
N THR A 342 -33.77 1.45 11.57
CA THR A 342 -34.73 2.44 12.09
C THR A 342 -35.04 2.23 13.57
N ARG A 343 -35.02 0.99 14.05
CA ARG A 343 -35.38 0.57 15.41
C ARG A 343 -34.40 -0.47 15.98
N PRO A 344 -33.10 -0.16 16.09
CA PRO A 344 -32.11 -1.07 16.66
C PRO A 344 -32.48 -1.48 18.09
N ARG A 345 -32.20 -2.74 18.44
CA ARG A 345 -32.38 -3.27 19.79
C ARG A 345 -31.11 -3.05 20.60
N VAL A 346 -31.25 -2.44 21.78
CA VAL A 346 -30.15 -2.23 22.72
C VAL A 346 -30.42 -3.06 23.97
N LYS A 347 -29.40 -3.77 24.45
CA LYS A 347 -29.50 -4.55 25.68
C LYS A 347 -29.30 -3.62 26.87
N VAL A 348 -30.30 -3.51 27.73
CA VAL A 348 -30.27 -2.71 28.96
C VAL A 348 -30.52 -3.66 30.12
N GLY A 349 -29.46 -3.96 30.89
CA GLY A 349 -29.50 -5.04 31.88
C GLY A 349 -29.71 -6.41 31.23
N THR A 350 -30.82 -7.07 31.55
CA THR A 350 -31.20 -8.38 31.00
C THR A 350 -32.16 -8.30 29.80
N GLU A 351 -32.75 -7.13 29.53
CA GLU A 351 -33.81 -6.98 28.52
C GLU A 351 -33.31 -6.27 27.25
N TRP A 352 -34.01 -6.51 26.14
CA TRP A 352 -33.75 -5.88 24.84
C TRP A 352 -34.83 -4.84 24.53
N VAL A 353 -34.44 -3.58 24.50
CA VAL A 353 -35.36 -2.45 24.26
C VAL A 353 -35.13 -1.90 22.85
N ASN A 354 -36.22 -1.59 22.15
CA ASN A 354 -36.15 -0.91 20.85
C ASN A 354 -35.78 0.55 21.07
N LYS A 355 -34.71 1.01 20.41
CA LYS A 355 -34.31 2.41 20.38
C LYS A 355 -34.76 3.02 19.05
N GLY A 356 -35.57 4.08 19.12
CA GLY A 356 -35.91 4.86 17.92
C GLY A 356 -34.70 5.62 17.38
N GLN A 357 -34.64 5.80 16.06
CA GLN A 357 -33.59 6.54 15.36
C GLN A 357 -34.21 7.65 14.52
N ASN A 358 -33.59 8.83 14.53
CA ASN A 358 -33.94 9.91 13.60
C ASN A 358 -33.23 9.70 12.24
N VAL A 359 -33.62 10.45 11.20
CA VAL A 359 -33.07 10.25 9.84
C VAL A 359 -31.55 10.40 9.79
N GLU A 360 -31.01 11.37 10.51
CA GLU A 360 -29.57 11.62 10.58
C GLU A 360 -28.81 10.43 11.22
N GLN A 361 -29.32 9.91 12.33
CA GLN A 361 -28.77 8.74 13.02
C GLN A 361 -28.80 7.49 12.13
N VAL A 362 -29.88 7.27 11.38
CA VAL A 362 -29.96 6.17 10.41
C VAL A 362 -28.89 6.34 9.33
N ASN A 363 -28.76 7.53 8.74
CA ASN A 363 -27.73 7.80 7.73
C ASN A 363 -26.30 7.59 8.26
N TRP A 364 -26.03 7.97 9.51
CA TRP A 364 -24.75 7.67 10.17
C TRP A 364 -24.54 6.16 10.35
N ALA A 365 -25.58 5.43 10.75
CA ALA A 365 -25.52 3.97 10.91
C ALA A 365 -25.26 3.26 9.58
N VAL A 366 -25.95 3.66 8.50
CA VAL A 366 -25.74 3.13 7.14
C VAL A 366 -24.31 3.37 6.68
N GLY A 367 -23.82 4.60 6.79
CA GLY A 367 -22.44 4.93 6.45
C GLY A 367 -21.41 4.21 7.31
N ALA A 368 -21.68 4.02 8.61
CA ALA A 368 -20.84 3.25 9.52
C ALA A 368 -20.80 1.76 9.14
N MET A 369 -21.95 1.18 8.79
CA MET A 369 -22.05 -0.21 8.36
C MET A 369 -21.29 -0.45 7.06
N GLY A 370 -21.47 0.40 6.04
CA GLY A 370 -20.74 0.31 4.77
C GLY A 370 -19.22 0.35 4.98
N LYS A 371 -18.73 1.32 5.77
CA LYS A 371 -17.30 1.39 6.18
C LYS A 371 -16.81 0.14 6.90
N ALA A 372 -17.65 -0.43 7.76
CA ALA A 372 -17.28 -1.56 8.60
C ALA A 372 -17.30 -2.89 7.84
N ILE A 373 -18.23 -3.08 6.90
CA ILE A 373 -18.26 -4.24 6.00
C ILE A 373 -17.06 -4.17 5.06
N TYR A 374 -16.85 -3.05 4.37
CA TYR A 374 -15.71 -2.90 3.45
C TYR A 374 -14.37 -3.16 4.13
N GLY A 375 -14.15 -2.57 5.32
CA GLY A 375 -12.93 -2.82 6.09
C GLY A 375 -12.74 -4.28 6.53
N ARG A 376 -13.83 -5.03 6.76
CA ARG A 376 -13.75 -6.46 7.06
C ARG A 376 -13.51 -7.30 5.81
N VAL A 377 -14.11 -6.95 4.67
CA VAL A 377 -13.83 -7.58 3.37
C VAL A 377 -12.35 -7.40 3.02
N PHE A 378 -11.81 -6.19 3.14
CA PHE A 378 -10.39 -5.95 2.86
C PHE A 378 -9.47 -6.78 3.77
N ASN A 379 -9.77 -6.85 5.07
CA ASN A 379 -9.01 -7.71 5.99
C ASN A 379 -9.11 -9.20 5.61
N TRP A 380 -10.30 -9.67 5.21
CA TRP A 380 -10.49 -11.04 4.74
C TRP A 380 -9.70 -11.32 3.45
N LEU A 381 -9.68 -10.39 2.48
CA LEU A 381 -8.88 -10.51 1.26
C LEU A 381 -7.39 -10.67 1.60
N VAL A 382 -6.86 -9.84 2.51
CA VAL A 382 -5.46 -9.95 2.97
C VAL A 382 -5.21 -11.29 3.64
N LYS A 383 -6.11 -11.76 4.52
CA LYS A 383 -5.99 -13.08 5.16
C LYS A 383 -5.97 -14.22 4.14
N LYS A 384 -6.84 -14.17 3.13
CA LYS A 384 -6.89 -15.17 2.05
C LYS A 384 -5.61 -15.15 1.21
N CYS A 385 -5.08 -13.97 0.88
CA CYS A 385 -3.78 -13.85 0.24
C CYS A 385 -2.69 -14.51 1.08
N ASN A 386 -2.65 -14.25 2.39
CA ASN A 386 -1.67 -14.84 3.30
C ASN A 386 -1.76 -16.37 3.37
N ASN A 387 -2.98 -16.94 3.35
CA ASN A 387 -3.15 -18.39 3.32
C ASN A 387 -2.54 -19.02 2.05
N THR A 388 -2.57 -18.32 0.92
CA THR A 388 -1.99 -18.78 -0.34
C THR A 388 -0.47 -18.61 -0.37
N LEU A 389 0.05 -17.56 0.27
CA LEU A 389 1.49 -17.30 0.40
C LEU A 389 2.17 -18.15 1.48
N ASP A 390 1.38 -18.84 2.31
CA ASP A 390 1.87 -19.76 3.32
C ASP A 390 2.24 -21.12 2.72
N GLN A 391 3.47 -21.23 2.22
CA GLN A 391 4.02 -22.51 1.78
C GLN A 391 4.47 -23.35 2.98
N LYS A 392 3.87 -24.53 3.11
CA LYS A 392 4.30 -25.54 4.08
C LYS A 392 5.57 -26.24 3.58
N GLY A 393 6.51 -26.50 4.48
CA GLY A 393 7.66 -27.39 4.23
C GLY A 393 9.05 -26.76 4.43
N ILE A 394 9.15 -25.43 4.48
CA ILE A 394 10.39 -24.72 4.82
C ILE A 394 10.21 -24.03 6.17
N ALA A 395 11.19 -24.15 7.06
CA ALA A 395 11.17 -23.47 8.36
C ALA A 395 11.25 -21.94 8.19
N ARG A 396 10.53 -21.21 9.04
CA ARG A 396 10.54 -19.74 9.10
C ARG A 396 11.42 -19.32 10.27
N ASP A 397 12.70 -19.11 9.99
CA ASP A 397 13.68 -18.79 11.03
C ASP A 397 13.86 -17.27 11.19
N TYR A 398 13.87 -16.55 10.06
CA TYR A 398 14.04 -15.10 10.01
C TYR A 398 13.08 -14.48 9.00
N PHE A 399 12.86 -13.17 9.09
CA PHE A 399 12.14 -12.42 8.06
C PHE A 399 12.78 -11.07 7.75
N ILE A 400 12.52 -10.60 6.54
CA ILE A 400 12.77 -9.21 6.14
C ILE A 400 11.42 -8.56 5.88
N GLY A 401 11.10 -7.55 6.68
CA GLY A 401 9.83 -6.82 6.61
C GLY A 401 9.93 -5.57 5.76
N VAL A 402 9.20 -5.49 4.65
CA VAL A 402 9.12 -4.31 3.79
C VAL A 402 7.88 -3.50 4.16
N LEU A 403 8.08 -2.32 4.75
CA LEU A 403 7.01 -1.39 5.11
C LEU A 403 6.83 -0.34 4.00
N ASP A 404 5.69 -0.40 3.32
CA ASP A 404 5.21 0.61 2.38
C ASP A 404 4.11 1.41 3.06
N ILE A 405 4.41 2.65 3.44
CA ILE A 405 3.47 3.55 4.09
C ILE A 405 3.47 4.93 3.41
N ALA A 406 2.32 5.57 3.38
CA ALA A 406 2.22 6.96 2.95
C ALA A 406 3.10 7.86 3.85
N GLY A 407 3.83 8.80 3.24
CA GLY A 407 4.60 9.81 3.97
C GLY A 407 3.71 10.84 4.69
N PHE A 408 4.32 11.92 5.20
CA PHE A 408 3.57 13.02 5.82
C PHE A 408 2.68 13.66 4.76
N GLU A 409 1.37 13.74 5.05
CA GLU A 409 0.43 14.46 4.20
C GLU A 409 0.00 15.73 4.95
N ILE A 410 0.48 16.89 4.49
CA ILE A 410 0.07 18.21 4.99
C ILE A 410 -0.95 18.78 3.98
N PHE A 411 -2.19 18.90 4.42
CA PHE A 411 -3.30 19.48 3.65
C PHE A 411 -3.77 20.77 4.31
N ASP A 412 -4.34 21.70 3.53
CA ASP A 412 -4.95 22.94 4.03
C ASP A 412 -6.03 22.67 5.09
N VAL A 413 -6.74 21.55 4.95
CA VAL A 413 -7.65 21.01 5.98
C VAL A 413 -7.22 19.59 6.32
N SER A 414 -6.69 19.41 7.53
CA SER A 414 -6.31 18.09 8.04
C SER A 414 -7.53 17.27 8.45
N THR A 415 -7.54 15.97 8.10
CA THR A 415 -8.62 15.02 8.43
C THR A 415 -8.16 14.03 9.50
N PRO A 416 -9.06 13.35 10.23
CA PRO A 416 -8.67 12.30 11.19
C PRO A 416 -7.75 11.22 10.59
N TYR A 417 -7.91 10.93 9.30
CA TYR A 417 -7.02 10.02 8.57
C TYR A 417 -5.61 10.60 8.41
N SER A 418 -5.48 11.86 7.96
CA SER A 418 -4.17 12.49 7.81
C SER A 418 -3.48 12.67 9.18
N TYR A 419 -4.22 13.00 10.25
CA TYR A 419 -3.69 13.01 11.61
C TYR A 419 -3.15 11.65 12.05
N SER A 420 -3.88 10.56 11.79
CA SER A 420 -3.43 9.21 12.13
C SER A 420 -2.22 8.76 11.31
N CYS A 421 -2.09 9.20 10.06
CA CYS A 421 -0.89 8.92 9.25
C CYS A 421 0.31 9.70 9.77
N ASN A 422 0.13 11.00 10.00
CA ASN A 422 1.19 11.90 10.49
C ASN A 422 1.69 11.50 11.89
N SER A 423 0.81 11.06 12.80
CA SER A 423 1.22 10.60 14.14
C SER A 423 2.07 9.33 14.09
N ARG A 424 1.74 8.37 13.22
CA ARG A 424 2.57 7.17 13.03
C ARG A 424 3.89 7.48 12.33
N LEU A 425 3.89 8.38 11.36
CA LEU A 425 5.13 8.78 10.71
C LEU A 425 6.07 9.52 11.67
N PHE A 426 5.52 10.25 12.65
CA PHE A 426 6.31 10.82 13.74
C PHE A 426 7.00 9.72 14.57
N ILE A 427 6.30 8.64 14.91
CA ILE A 427 6.89 7.48 15.61
C ILE A 427 8.00 6.85 14.77
N ILE A 428 7.75 6.66 13.45
CA ILE A 428 8.76 6.12 12.53
C ILE A 428 9.99 7.04 12.44
N HIS A 429 9.77 8.36 12.41
CA HIS A 429 10.86 9.32 12.40
C HIS A 429 11.69 9.24 13.70
N SER A 430 11.04 9.19 14.86
CA SER A 430 11.72 9.00 16.15
C SER A 430 12.51 7.69 16.19
N TYR A 431 11.97 6.60 15.64
CA TYR A 431 12.69 5.34 15.52
C TYR A 431 13.93 5.46 14.63
N SER A 432 13.83 6.14 13.49
CA SER A 432 14.98 6.39 12.61
C SER A 432 16.07 7.21 13.29
N GLN A 433 15.69 8.22 14.09
CA GLN A 433 16.65 9.00 14.88
C GLN A 433 17.35 8.14 15.94
N LEU A 434 16.61 7.33 16.68
CA LEU A 434 17.17 6.38 17.65
C LEU A 434 18.17 5.42 17.00
N LEU A 435 17.86 4.90 15.82
CA LEU A 435 18.73 3.98 15.08
C LEU A 435 20.03 4.67 14.62
N ILE A 436 19.93 5.92 14.12
CA ILE A 436 21.11 6.74 13.79
C ILE A 436 21.97 6.95 15.03
N ILE A 437 21.38 7.33 16.17
CA ILE A 437 22.10 7.55 17.43
C ILE A 437 22.82 6.28 17.87
N HIS A 438 22.14 5.13 17.81
CA HIS A 438 22.70 3.85 18.20
C HIS A 438 23.88 3.43 17.30
N HIS A 439 23.74 3.49 15.97
CA HIS A 439 24.83 3.18 15.04
C HIS A 439 26.03 4.12 15.20
N THR A 440 25.75 5.41 15.40
CA THR A 440 26.79 6.41 15.63
C THR A 440 27.53 6.13 16.94
N GLY A 441 26.81 5.76 18.00
CA GLY A 441 27.38 5.34 19.28
C GLY A 441 28.30 4.12 19.17
N ILE A 442 27.88 3.09 18.43
CA ILE A 442 28.71 1.90 18.15
C ILE A 442 29.97 2.29 17.40
N HIS A 443 29.86 3.12 16.35
CA HIS A 443 31.01 3.55 15.55
C HIS A 443 32.05 4.25 16.42
N TYR A 444 31.62 5.23 17.22
CA TYR A 444 32.51 5.91 18.15
C TYR A 444 33.11 4.93 19.17
N SER A 445 32.33 4.02 19.75
CA SER A 445 32.88 3.03 20.69
C SER A 445 33.94 2.14 20.05
N CYS A 446 33.75 1.73 18.79
CA CYS A 446 34.73 0.93 18.04
C CYS A 446 35.99 1.74 17.68
N GLU A 447 35.85 2.99 17.24
CA GLU A 447 37.00 3.86 16.94
C GLU A 447 37.80 4.20 18.20
N TYR A 448 37.13 4.53 19.31
CA TYR A 448 37.79 4.82 20.58
C TYR A 448 38.50 3.60 21.15
N SER A 449 37.91 2.41 21.04
CA SER A 449 38.61 1.18 21.45
C SER A 449 39.79 0.88 20.52
N THR A 450 39.69 1.14 19.22
CA THR A 450 40.83 0.96 18.30
C THR A 450 41.97 1.94 18.59
N GLN A 451 41.67 3.19 18.97
CA GLN A 451 42.67 4.19 19.39
C GLN A 451 43.29 3.91 20.77
N LEU A 452 42.63 3.13 21.64
CA LEU A 452 43.17 2.71 22.94
C LEU A 452 44.11 1.50 22.84
N PHE A 453 44.08 0.76 21.72
CA PHE A 453 44.92 -0.41 21.44
C PHE A 453 46.05 -0.16 20.42
N THR A 454 46.19 1.07 19.93
CA THR A 454 47.35 1.59 19.18
C THR A 454 48.11 2.58 20.03
#